data_AF-A0A4Q7ZLF8-F1
#
_entry.id   AF-A0A4Q7ZLF8-F1
#
_cell.length_a   1.000
_cell.length_b   1.000
_cell.length_c   1.000
_cell.angle_alpha   90.00
_cell.angle_beta   90.00
_cell.angle_gamma   90.00
#
_symmetry.space_group_name_H-M   'P 1'
#
loop_
_entity.id
_entity.type
_entity.pdbx_description
1 polymer ?
#
loop_
_entity_poly.entity_id
_entity_poly.type
_entity_poly.pdbx_seq_one_letter_code
_entity_poly.pdbx_strand_id
1 'polypeptide(L)'
;MPALNPHDPFRRAARPRDCASSGPCGSPERLRWLIRRIADDDRGAFAELFDRCSGLVLSDLRGQVSDRHRVAGVFAGTFVEVWWLAGCHIEPDTDVMAWIDEIVQRRVVDSRPAALQSADPDSSGFGSLDALWGQRAEVELAGLFRRRPVVSR
;
A
#
# COMPACT_ATOMS: atom_id res chain seq x y z
N MET A 1 5.52 30.07 -19.76
CA MET A 1 5.32 28.62 -20.01
C MET A 1 6.26 27.86 -19.07
N PRO A 2 5.88 27.50 -17.82
CA PRO A 2 6.77 26.71 -16.98
C PRO A 2 6.66 25.22 -17.33
N ALA A 3 7.79 24.55 -17.20
CA ALA A 3 8.10 23.21 -17.68
C ALA A 3 7.18 22.13 -17.10
N LEU A 4 6.77 21.20 -17.97
CA LEU A 4 6.28 19.87 -17.60
C LEU A 4 7.36 19.17 -16.77
N ASN A 5 7.08 18.93 -15.50
CA ASN A 5 7.86 18.03 -14.66
C ASN A 5 7.39 16.59 -14.96
N PRO A 6 8.23 15.72 -15.56
CA PRO A 6 7.79 14.41 -16.02
C PRO A 6 8.21 13.32 -15.02
N HIS A 7 7.67 13.33 -13.79
CA HIS A 7 7.56 12.12 -12.96
C HIS A 7 6.64 12.35 -11.75
N ASP A 8 5.36 12.61 -12.01
CA ASP A 8 4.32 12.46 -10.98
C ASP A 8 3.54 11.18 -11.28
N PRO A 9 3.93 10.02 -10.73
CA PRO A 9 3.28 8.74 -11.03
C PRO A 9 1.88 8.64 -10.38
N PHE A 10 1.44 9.66 -9.64
CA PHE A 10 0.23 9.64 -8.82
C PHE A 10 -0.93 10.43 -9.43
N ARG A 11 -0.68 11.23 -10.47
CA ARG A 11 -1.74 11.88 -11.24
C ARG A 11 -2.40 10.93 -12.26
N ARG A 12 -3.16 9.96 -11.77
CA ARG A 12 -4.13 9.24 -12.61
C ARG A 12 -5.47 9.16 -11.89
N ALA A 13 -6.42 9.96 -12.39
CA ALA A 13 -7.78 10.14 -11.90
C ALA A 13 -8.36 8.90 -11.18
N ALA A 14 -8.34 8.96 -9.85
CA ALA A 14 -9.11 8.08 -8.99
C ALA A 14 -10.57 8.13 -9.46
N ARG A 15 -11.13 6.98 -9.84
CA ARG A 15 -12.58 6.88 -9.97
C ARG A 15 -13.16 7.13 -8.57
N PRO A 16 -14.16 8.01 -8.41
CA PRO A 16 -14.77 8.22 -7.11
C PRO A 16 -15.43 6.91 -6.69
N ARG A 17 -14.83 6.22 -5.72
CA ARG A 17 -15.57 5.32 -4.85
C ARG A 17 -16.39 6.24 -3.96
N ASP A 18 -17.56 6.62 -4.45
CA ASP A 18 -18.61 7.22 -3.62
C ASP A 18 -18.99 6.23 -2.53
N CYS A 19 -18.36 6.39 -1.37
CA CYS A 19 -18.73 5.74 -0.12
C CYS A 19 -18.55 6.79 0.98
N ALA A 20 -19.38 7.82 0.93
CA ALA A 20 -19.67 8.66 2.09
C ALA A 20 -20.37 7.80 3.15
N SER A 21 -19.59 7.08 3.95
CA SER A 21 -19.97 6.51 5.23
C SER A 21 -18.68 6.26 5.97
N SER A 22 -18.63 6.67 7.24
CA SER A 22 -17.49 6.44 8.13
C SER A 22 -17.03 4.99 7.96
N GLY A 23 -15.94 4.82 7.21
CA GLY A 23 -15.48 3.50 6.80
C GLY A 23 -14.98 2.74 8.03
N PRO A 24 -15.01 1.40 8.00
CA PRO A 24 -14.47 0.55 9.06
C PRO A 24 -13.02 0.86 9.49
N CYS A 25 -12.26 1.62 8.69
CA CYS A 25 -10.92 2.11 8.97
C CYS A 25 -10.85 3.38 9.87
N GLY A 26 -11.98 4.01 10.19
CA GLY A 26 -12.04 5.26 10.96
C GLY A 26 -12.20 6.51 10.09
N SER A 27 -12.16 7.70 10.71
CA SER A 27 -12.37 8.95 9.98
C SER A 27 -11.20 9.26 9.03
N PRO A 28 -11.47 9.85 7.86
CA PRO A 28 -10.42 10.18 6.89
C PRO A 28 -9.39 11.16 7.47
N GLU A 29 -9.78 12.06 8.38
CA GLU A 29 -8.89 12.95 9.12
C GLU A 29 -7.89 12.17 9.99
N ARG A 30 -8.34 11.09 10.64
CA ARG A 30 -7.48 10.25 11.49
C ARG A 30 -6.45 9.54 10.65
N LEU A 31 -6.85 8.97 9.51
CA LEU A 31 -5.93 8.30 8.59
C LEU A 31 -4.88 9.27 8.05
N ARG A 32 -5.29 10.47 7.63
CA ARG A 32 -4.35 11.53 7.20
C ARG A 32 -3.36 11.91 8.31
N TRP A 33 -3.84 12.04 9.55
CA TRP A 33 -2.96 12.32 10.69
C TRP A 33 -1.94 11.20 10.96
N LEU A 34 -2.36 9.94 10.84
CA LEU A 34 -1.46 8.79 10.98
C LEU A 34 -0.38 8.77 9.89
N ILE A 35 -0.77 9.02 8.64
CA ILE A 35 0.17 9.15 7.52
C ILE A 35 1.25 10.20 7.78
N ARG A 36 0.88 11.37 8.29
CA ARG A 36 1.86 12.42 8.62
C ARG A 36 2.87 11.96 9.66
N ARG A 37 2.42 11.25 10.70
CA ARG A 37 3.33 10.69 11.70
C ARG A 37 4.21 9.59 11.12
N ILE A 38 3.68 8.76 10.23
CA ILE A 38 4.47 7.74 9.53
C ILE A 38 5.58 8.40 8.70
N ALA A 39 5.31 9.56 8.08
CA ALA A 39 6.33 10.34 7.39
C ALA A 39 7.47 10.79 8.31
N ASP A 40 7.21 10.96 9.61
CA ASP A 40 8.19 11.24 10.65
C ASP A 40 8.84 9.96 11.24
N ASP A 41 8.79 8.82 10.53
CA ASP A 41 9.29 7.50 10.95
C ASP A 41 8.55 6.90 12.18
N ASP A 42 7.31 7.35 12.45
CA ASP A 42 6.54 6.86 13.59
C ASP A 42 5.93 5.48 13.34
N ARG A 43 6.63 4.46 13.81
CA ARG A 43 6.19 3.05 13.75
C ARG A 43 4.90 2.78 14.53
N GLY A 44 4.62 3.54 15.59
CA GLY A 44 3.38 3.42 16.36
C GLY A 44 2.18 3.90 15.56
N ALA A 45 2.33 5.00 14.83
CA ALA A 45 1.31 5.47 13.90
C ALA A 45 1.09 4.48 12.74
N PHE A 46 2.15 3.86 12.23
CA PHE A 46 2.03 2.79 11.24
C PHE A 46 1.27 1.58 11.76
N ALA A 47 1.56 1.12 12.98
CA ALA A 47 0.82 0.02 13.60
C ALA A 47 -0.67 0.34 13.75
N GLU A 48 -1.00 1.56 14.19
CA GLU A 48 -2.40 1.96 14.29
C GLU A 48 -3.10 2.00 12.92
N LEU A 49 -2.43 2.52 11.88
CA LEU A 49 -2.97 2.52 10.52
C LEU A 49 -3.16 1.09 10.01
N PHE A 50 -2.19 0.21 10.25
CA PHE A 50 -2.27 -1.20 9.90
C PHE A 50 -3.45 -1.89 10.60
N ASP A 51 -3.61 -1.73 11.91
CA ASP A 51 -4.69 -2.36 12.67
C ASP A 51 -6.08 -1.93 12.15
N ARG A 52 -6.21 -0.66 11.74
CA ARG A 52 -7.46 -0.11 11.19
C ARG A 52 -7.78 -0.60 9.77
N CYS A 53 -6.76 -0.69 8.91
CA CYS A 53 -6.97 -0.92 7.48
C CYS A 53 -6.76 -2.38 7.05
N SER A 54 -5.99 -3.16 7.81
CA SER A 54 -5.57 -4.52 7.46
C SER A 54 -6.76 -5.45 7.17
N GLY A 55 -7.79 -5.43 8.02
CA GLY A 55 -8.98 -6.27 7.83
C GLY A 55 -9.69 -6.00 6.51
N LEU A 56 -9.77 -4.73 6.09
CA LEU A 56 -10.44 -4.35 4.85
C LEU A 56 -9.61 -4.71 3.63
N VAL A 57 -8.33 -4.33 3.64
CA VAL A 57 -7.41 -4.64 2.54
C VAL A 57 -7.32 -6.15 2.33
N LEU A 58 -7.26 -6.93 3.42
CA LEU A 58 -7.20 -8.39 3.33
C LEU A 58 -8.51 -9.01 2.82
N SER A 59 -9.66 -8.45 3.22
CA SER A 59 -10.97 -8.90 2.74
C SER A 59 -11.15 -8.62 1.25
N ASP A 60 -10.76 -7.42 0.81
CA ASP A 60 -10.76 -7.00 -0.59
C ASP A 60 -9.83 -7.88 -1.45
N LEU A 61 -8.60 -8.10 -1.00
CA LEU A 61 -7.63 -8.97 -1.68
C LEU A 61 -8.13 -10.41 -1.84
N ARG A 62 -8.76 -10.98 -0.81
CA ARG A 62 -9.34 -12.33 -0.88
C ARG A 62 -10.50 -12.44 -1.87
N GLY A 63 -11.19 -11.33 -2.17
CA GLY A 63 -12.21 -11.28 -3.21
C GLY A 63 -11.62 -11.25 -4.63
N GLN A 64 -10.38 -10.80 -4.79
CA GLN A 64 -9.75 -10.58 -6.10
C GLN A 64 -8.72 -11.65 -6.48
N VAL A 65 -8.05 -12.25 -5.49
CA VAL A 65 -6.92 -13.17 -5.70
C VAL A 65 -7.17 -14.50 -4.99
N SER A 66 -7.23 -15.59 -5.77
CA SER A 66 -7.50 -16.93 -5.24
C SER A 66 -6.31 -17.59 -4.55
N ASP A 67 -5.08 -17.24 -4.95
CA ASP A 67 -3.85 -17.82 -4.39
C ASP A 67 -3.48 -17.16 -3.06
N ARG A 68 -3.40 -17.96 -1.98
CA ARG A 68 -3.12 -17.46 -0.62
C ARG A 68 -1.71 -16.90 -0.46
N HIS A 69 -0.70 -17.49 -1.10
CA HIS A 69 0.67 -17.00 -1.03
C HIS A 69 0.78 -15.64 -1.73
N ARG A 70 0.10 -15.50 -2.87
CA ARG A 70 0.00 -14.23 -3.59
C ARG A 70 -0.72 -13.16 -2.78
N VAL A 71 -1.83 -13.50 -2.12
CA VAL A 71 -2.52 -12.57 -1.21
C VAL A 71 -1.58 -12.07 -0.11
N ALA A 72 -0.80 -12.96 0.52
CA ALA A 72 0.12 -12.59 1.59
C ALA A 72 1.23 -11.64 1.10
N GLY A 73 1.85 -11.95 -0.04
CA GLY A 73 2.88 -11.10 -0.64
C GLY A 73 2.37 -9.73 -1.09
N VAL A 74 1.20 -9.67 -1.72
CA VAL A 74 0.57 -8.39 -2.12
C VAL A 74 0.20 -7.58 -0.88
N PHE A 75 -0.40 -8.21 0.14
CA PHE A 75 -0.78 -7.56 1.38
C PHE A 75 0.43 -6.93 2.09
N ALA A 76 1.50 -7.71 2.29
CA ALA A 76 2.71 -7.19 2.92
C ALA A 76 3.37 -6.09 2.07
N GLY A 77 3.46 -6.29 0.75
CA GLY A 77 3.98 -5.32 -0.20
C GLY A 77 3.24 -3.98 -0.15
N THR A 78 1.91 -4.01 -0.07
CA THR A 78 1.08 -2.80 0.04
C THR A 78 1.45 -1.99 1.26
N PHE A 79 1.50 -2.60 2.45
CA PHE A 79 1.76 -1.85 3.69
C PHE A 79 3.21 -1.39 3.80
N VAL A 80 4.19 -2.15 3.29
CA VAL A 80 5.57 -1.68 3.17
C VAL A 80 5.65 -0.47 2.24
N GLU A 81 4.96 -0.51 1.12
CA GLU A 81 4.94 0.61 0.20
C GLU A 81 4.26 1.85 0.78
N VAL A 82 3.16 1.68 1.52
CA VAL A 82 2.53 2.76 2.30
C VAL A 82 3.54 3.42 3.25
N TRP A 83 4.33 2.63 3.97
CA TRP A 83 5.39 3.14 4.85
C TRP A 83 6.42 3.99 4.08
N TRP A 84 6.98 3.46 2.98
CA TRP A 84 7.98 4.16 2.19
C TRP A 84 7.44 5.45 1.55
N LEU A 85 6.25 5.38 0.97
CA LEU A 85 5.66 6.51 0.27
C LEU A 85 5.12 7.58 1.22
N ALA A 86 4.71 7.23 2.43
CA ALA A 86 4.38 8.23 3.45
C ALA A 86 5.57 9.16 3.75
N GLY A 87 6.79 8.61 3.81
CA GLY A 87 8.03 9.39 3.95
C GLY A 87 8.37 10.26 2.73
N CYS A 88 7.88 9.91 1.53
CA CYS A 88 8.08 10.68 0.30
C CYS A 88 7.11 11.86 0.13
N HIS A 89 6.34 12.18 1.18
CA HIS A 89 5.32 13.23 1.25
C HIS A 89 4.06 12.91 0.45
N ILE A 90 2.92 12.95 1.13
CA ILE A 90 1.57 12.78 0.55
C ILE A 90 0.87 14.15 0.53
N GLU A 91 0.11 14.44 -0.52
CA GLU A 91 -0.68 15.67 -0.60
C GLU A 91 -1.64 15.81 0.59
N PRO A 92 -1.90 17.04 1.08
CA PRO A 92 -2.64 17.27 2.30
C PRO A 92 -4.11 16.83 2.24
N ASP A 93 -4.68 16.70 1.04
CA ASP A 93 -6.08 16.33 0.78
C ASP A 93 -6.25 14.87 0.31
N THR A 94 -5.18 14.08 0.32
CA THR A 94 -5.26 12.69 -0.16
C THR A 94 -6.24 11.86 0.67
N ASP A 95 -7.16 11.20 -0.03
CA ASP A 95 -7.93 10.10 0.54
C ASP A 95 -7.01 8.89 0.71
N VAL A 96 -6.64 8.64 1.97
CA VAL A 96 -5.69 7.58 2.33
C VAL A 96 -6.21 6.19 1.94
N MET A 97 -7.52 5.93 2.02
CA MET A 97 -8.06 4.62 1.66
C MET A 97 -8.10 4.42 0.16
N ALA A 98 -8.47 5.45 -0.59
CA ALA A 98 -8.39 5.41 -2.05
C ALA A 98 -6.95 5.19 -2.52
N TRP A 99 -5.99 5.87 -1.89
CA TRP A 99 -4.57 5.71 -2.18
C TRP A 99 -4.04 4.30 -1.84
N ILE A 100 -4.43 3.72 -0.69
CA ILE A 100 -4.09 2.33 -0.36
C ILE A 100 -4.68 1.36 -1.39
N ASP A 101 -5.94 1.58 -1.80
CA ASP A 101 -6.61 0.76 -2.82
C ASP A 101 -5.90 0.86 -4.18
N GLU A 102 -5.41 2.02 -4.57
CA GLU A 102 -4.59 2.19 -5.78
C GLU A 102 -3.29 1.36 -5.72
N ILE A 103 -2.59 1.37 -4.57
CA ILE A 103 -1.40 0.55 -4.36
C ILE A 103 -1.76 -0.94 -4.47
N VAL A 104 -2.87 -1.36 -3.84
CA VAL A 104 -3.38 -2.74 -3.90
C VAL A 104 -3.63 -3.15 -5.34
N GLN A 105 -4.40 -2.36 -6.10
CA GLN A 105 -4.76 -2.70 -7.47
C GLN A 105 -3.53 -2.85 -8.37
N ARG A 106 -2.56 -1.93 -8.25
CA ARG A 106 -1.30 -2.03 -8.99
C ARG A 106 -0.57 -3.33 -8.68
N ARG A 107 -0.38 -3.66 -7.40
CA ARG A 107 0.30 -4.91 -6.98
C ARG A 107 -0.46 -6.19 -7.36
N VAL A 108 -1.79 -6.15 -7.36
CA VAL A 108 -2.61 -7.26 -7.86
C VAL A 108 -2.44 -7.44 -9.37
N VAL A 109 -2.14 -6.39 -10.14
CA VAL A 109 -1.81 -6.54 -11.56
C VAL A 109 -0.39 -7.08 -11.72
N ASP A 110 0.59 -6.52 -11.01
CA ASP A 110 2.02 -6.84 -11.15
C ASP A 110 2.34 -8.28 -10.76
N SER A 111 1.66 -8.80 -9.74
CA SER A 111 1.84 -10.16 -9.25
C SER A 111 1.22 -11.24 -10.16
N ARG A 112 0.65 -10.91 -11.32
CA ARG A 112 0.04 -11.89 -12.23
C ARG A 112 1.13 -12.72 -12.93
N PRO A 113 1.05 -14.07 -12.90
CA PRO A 113 2.03 -14.92 -13.54
C PRO A 113 2.06 -14.69 -15.07
N ALA A 114 3.26 -14.76 -15.65
CA ALA A 114 3.53 -14.46 -17.05
C ALA A 114 2.81 -15.38 -18.06
N ALA A 115 2.25 -16.52 -17.64
CA ALA A 115 1.48 -17.42 -18.51
C ALA A 115 0.17 -16.80 -19.05
N LEU A 116 -0.28 -15.66 -18.50
CA LEU A 116 -1.39 -14.84 -19.01
C LEU A 116 -0.91 -13.59 -19.79
N GLN A 117 0.41 -13.40 -19.91
CA GLN A 117 1.04 -12.28 -20.62
C GLN A 117 1.53 -12.79 -21.98
N SER A 118 0.60 -12.96 -22.92
CA SER A 118 0.97 -13.18 -24.32
C SER A 118 1.69 -11.94 -24.87
N ALA A 119 3.00 -12.09 -25.05
CA ALA A 119 3.91 -11.31 -25.91
C ALA A 119 4.11 -9.80 -25.60
N ASP A 120 5.10 -9.49 -24.75
CA ASP A 120 6.06 -8.39 -24.96
C ASP A 120 7.35 -8.61 -24.11
N PRO A 121 8.49 -9.00 -24.70
CA PRO A 121 9.71 -9.31 -23.95
C PRO A 121 10.51 -8.09 -23.46
N ASP A 122 10.11 -6.85 -23.76
CA ASP A 122 10.82 -5.63 -23.33
C ASP A 122 10.32 -5.05 -22.00
N SER A 123 9.25 -5.62 -21.41
CA SER A 123 8.62 -5.13 -20.17
C SER A 123 9.13 -5.82 -18.86
N SER A 124 10.14 -6.68 -18.96
CA SER A 124 10.49 -7.72 -17.96
C SER A 124 11.16 -7.25 -16.65
N GLY A 125 11.48 -5.96 -16.50
CA GLY A 125 12.17 -5.47 -15.29
C GLY A 125 11.31 -5.47 -14.03
N PHE A 126 10.02 -5.14 -14.15
CA PHE A 126 9.16 -4.85 -12.99
C PHE A 126 8.54 -6.12 -12.37
N GLY A 127 8.15 -7.11 -13.19
CA GLY A 127 7.58 -8.37 -12.69
C GLY A 127 8.57 -9.26 -11.92
N SER A 128 9.86 -9.18 -12.26
CA SER A 128 10.93 -9.88 -11.50
C SER A 128 11.15 -9.25 -10.13
N LEU A 129 11.04 -7.91 -10.04
CA LEU A 129 11.10 -7.19 -8.76
C LEU A 129 9.87 -7.44 -7.89
N ASP A 130 8.66 -7.57 -8.44
CA ASP A 130 7.45 -7.79 -7.64
C ASP A 130 7.47 -9.14 -6.90
N ALA A 131 7.90 -10.22 -7.58
CA ALA A 131 8.06 -11.53 -6.96
C ALA A 131 9.13 -11.54 -5.84
N LEU A 132 10.25 -10.83 -6.05
CA LEU A 132 11.29 -10.64 -5.03
C LEU A 132 10.83 -9.72 -3.89
N TRP A 133 9.98 -8.74 -4.19
CA TRP A 133 9.42 -7.81 -3.22
C TRP A 133 8.34 -8.44 -2.36
N GLY A 134 7.55 -9.41 -2.84
CA GLY A 134 6.55 -10.09 -2.00
C GLY A 134 7.16 -10.75 -0.76
N GLN A 135 8.15 -11.63 -0.95
CA GLN A 135 8.83 -12.33 0.15
C GLN A 135 9.66 -11.38 1.03
N ARG A 136 10.30 -10.38 0.43
CA ARG A 136 11.07 -9.36 1.17
C ARG A 136 10.15 -8.43 1.97
N ALA A 137 8.99 -8.06 1.43
CA ALA A 137 8.05 -7.17 2.08
C ALA A 137 7.44 -7.81 3.32
N GLU A 138 7.15 -9.11 3.32
CA GLU A 138 6.73 -9.80 4.53
C GLU A 138 7.76 -9.69 5.66
N VAL A 139 9.04 -9.85 5.32
CA VAL A 139 10.15 -9.72 6.27
C VAL A 139 10.31 -8.28 6.77
N GLU A 140 10.24 -7.29 5.86
CA GLU A 140 10.32 -5.87 6.20
C GLU A 140 9.15 -5.45 7.10
N LEU A 141 7.92 -5.85 6.75
CA LEU A 141 6.72 -5.61 7.53
C LEU A 141 6.86 -6.22 8.94
N ALA A 142 7.32 -7.47 9.04
CA ALA A 142 7.61 -8.10 10.32
C ALA A 142 8.71 -7.36 11.11
N GLY A 143 9.72 -6.80 10.40
CA GLY A 143 10.77 -5.98 10.96
C GLY A 143 10.26 -4.65 11.54
N LEU A 144 9.32 -3.99 10.87
CA LEU A 144 8.67 -2.77 11.35
C LEU A 144 7.93 -3.02 12.68
N PHE A 145 7.27 -4.17 12.82
CA PHE A 145 6.51 -4.54 14.02
C PHE A 145 7.33 -5.17 15.15
N ARG A 146 8.61 -5.48 14.95
CA ARG A 146 9.42 -6.27 15.90
C ARG A 146 9.89 -5.54 17.17
N ARG A 147 9.50 -4.28 17.40
CA ARG A 147 9.78 -3.57 18.66
C ARG A 147 8.49 -3.16 19.37
N ARG A 148 8.14 -3.89 20.44
CA ARG A 148 7.43 -3.31 21.58
C ARG A 148 8.48 -2.67 22.49
N PRO A 149 8.53 -1.35 22.70
CA PRO A 149 8.90 -0.89 24.03
C PRO A 149 7.79 -1.38 24.96
N VAL A 150 8.08 -2.44 25.72
CA VAL A 150 7.41 -2.63 26.99
C VAL A 150 7.69 -1.34 27.76
N VAL A 151 6.68 -0.47 27.86
CA VAL A 151 6.67 0.58 28.87
C VAL A 151 6.50 -0.17 30.19
N SER A 152 7.64 -0.45 30.81
CA SER A 152 7.71 -0.95 32.18
C SER A 152 7.36 0.18 33.14
N ARG A 153 6.23 -0.03 33.84
CA ARG A 153 5.92 0.36 35.22
C ARG A 153 5.78 1.84 35.57
#